data_AF-A0A653C3L2-F1
#
_entry.id   AF-A0A653C3L2-F1
#
_cell.length_a   1.000
_cell.length_b   1.000
_cell.length_c   1.000
_cell.angle_alpha   90.00
_cell.angle_beta   90.00
_cell.angle_gamma   90.00
#
_symmetry.space_group_name_H-M   'P 1'
#
loop_
_entity.id
_entity.type
_entity.pdbx_description
1 polymer ?
#
loop_
_entity_poly.entity_id
_entity_poly.type
_entity_poly.pdbx_seq_one_letter_code
_entity_poly.pdbx_strand_id
1 'polypeptide(L)'
;MMDTMMGGRAAEELIFGPEKITSGASSDLKQATSIATHMVKDWGMSEKLGLRTMAENPRSLHGETLGPSTSEMVDNEIKRILSESYERARQILKLHAKEHKALAEALMKYETLDAEDIKAIMADKTSDKRKH
;
A
#
# COMPACT_ATOMS: atom_id res chain seq x y z
N MET A 1 -4.22 3.60 -4.86
CA MET A 1 -2.82 4.05 -4.99
C MET A 1 -1.97 3.62 -3.79
N MET A 2 -2.42 3.82 -2.55
CA MET A 2 -1.65 3.30 -1.41
C MET A 2 -1.57 1.76 -1.43
N ASP A 3 -2.66 1.09 -1.80
CA ASP A 3 -2.69 -0.39 -1.88
C ASP A 3 -1.72 -0.93 -2.94
N THR A 4 -1.49 -0.20 -4.03
CA THR A 4 -0.52 -0.58 -5.08
C THR A 4 0.91 -0.42 -4.58
N MET A 5 1.20 0.63 -3.79
CA MET A 5 2.50 0.84 -3.14
C MET A 5 2.80 -0.27 -2.12
N MET A 6 1.77 -0.80 -1.45
CA MET A 6 1.91 -1.92 -0.52
C MET A 6 2.04 -3.29 -1.20
N GLY A 7 1.74 -3.37 -2.51
CA GLY A 7 1.63 -4.62 -3.25
C GLY A 7 2.94 -5.42 -3.31
N GLY A 8 4.06 -4.76 -3.59
CA GLY A 8 5.37 -5.43 -3.67
C GLY A 8 5.77 -6.10 -2.36
N ARG A 9 5.69 -5.33 -1.26
CA ARG A 9 5.96 -5.84 0.10
C ARG A 9 5.01 -6.97 0.50
N ALA A 10 3.73 -6.81 0.22
CA ALA A 10 2.71 -7.82 0.52
C ALA A 10 2.96 -9.11 -0.28
N ALA A 11 3.32 -9.01 -1.55
CA ALA A 11 3.64 -10.14 -2.40
C ALA A 11 4.88 -10.90 -1.88
N GLU A 12 5.95 -10.19 -1.54
CA GLU A 12 7.15 -10.80 -0.94
C GLU A 12 6.82 -11.56 0.35
N GLU A 13 6.08 -10.96 1.28
CA GLU A 13 5.69 -11.62 2.54
C GLU A 13 4.88 -12.89 2.27
N LEU A 14 3.91 -12.84 1.33
CA LEU A 14 3.06 -13.99 1.02
C LEU A 14 3.82 -15.16 0.39
N ILE A 15 4.87 -14.88 -0.40
CA ILE A 15 5.65 -15.90 -1.10
C ILE A 15 6.81 -16.42 -0.25
N PHE A 16 7.55 -15.52 0.40
CA PHE A 16 8.80 -15.86 1.09
C PHE A 16 8.69 -15.90 2.61
N GLY A 17 7.57 -15.43 3.17
CA GLY A 17 7.33 -15.30 4.61
C GLY A 17 7.87 -13.99 5.19
N PRO A 18 7.48 -13.66 6.44
CA PRO A 18 7.82 -12.38 7.08
C PRO A 18 9.34 -12.20 7.33
N GLU A 19 10.08 -13.29 7.46
CA GLU A 19 11.53 -13.27 7.74
C GLU A 19 12.38 -12.91 6.50
N LYS A 20 11.79 -12.94 5.29
CA LYS A 20 12.51 -12.78 4.01
C LYS A 20 12.11 -11.54 3.22
N ILE A 21 11.51 -10.60 3.93
CA ILE A 21 11.16 -9.28 3.42
C ILE A 21 12.43 -8.51 3.04
N THR A 22 12.43 -7.84 1.89
CA THR A 22 13.60 -7.07 1.41
C THR A 22 13.45 -5.56 1.61
N SER A 23 14.52 -4.81 1.33
CA SER A 23 14.51 -3.34 1.29
C SER A 23 13.93 -2.75 -0.01
N GLY A 24 13.55 -3.59 -0.99
CA GLY A 24 13.09 -3.16 -2.31
C GLY A 24 11.85 -2.25 -2.27
N ALA A 25 10.95 -2.47 -1.30
CA ALA A 25 9.73 -1.66 -1.13
C ALA A 25 9.95 -0.34 -0.35
N SER A 26 11.19 0.07 -0.08
CA SER A 26 11.47 1.26 0.74
C SER A 26 10.92 2.55 0.12
N SER A 27 11.04 2.72 -1.21
CA SER A 27 10.52 3.90 -1.91
C SER A 27 8.99 3.99 -1.81
N ASP A 28 8.32 2.85 -2.01
CA ASP A 28 6.86 2.77 -1.93
C ASP A 28 6.34 3.05 -0.52
N LEU A 29 7.01 2.51 0.51
CA LEU A 29 6.67 2.78 1.90
C LEU A 29 6.84 4.26 2.27
N LYS A 30 7.90 4.92 1.78
CA LYS A 30 8.09 6.37 1.99
C LYS A 30 6.96 7.18 1.36
N GLN A 31 6.60 6.86 0.11
CA GLN A 31 5.51 7.54 -0.60
C GLN A 31 4.16 7.32 0.08
N ALA A 32 3.84 6.07 0.45
CA ALA A 32 2.61 5.75 1.16
C ALA A 32 2.52 6.47 2.52
N THR A 33 3.63 6.53 3.26
CA THR A 33 3.70 7.25 4.54
C THR A 33 3.47 8.75 4.36
N SER A 34 4.06 9.35 3.33
CA SER A 34 3.86 10.77 2.99
C SER A 34 2.39 11.05 2.66
N ILE A 35 1.76 10.23 1.82
CA ILE A 35 0.33 10.37 1.49
C ILE A 35 -0.53 10.22 2.74
N ALA A 36 -0.30 9.19 3.56
CA ALA A 36 -1.05 8.99 4.81
C ALA A 36 -0.87 10.17 5.77
N THR A 37 0.32 10.76 5.84
CA THR A 37 0.58 11.97 6.63
C THR A 37 -0.26 13.14 6.14
N HIS A 38 -0.29 13.41 4.84
CA HIS A 38 -1.11 14.47 4.26
C HIS A 38 -2.62 14.22 4.45
N MET A 39 -3.08 12.97 4.31
CA MET A 39 -4.47 12.60 4.59
C MET A 39 -4.89 13.01 6.00
N VAL A 40 -4.03 12.75 6.98
CA VAL A 40 -4.30 12.98 8.40
C VAL A 40 -4.12 14.45 8.78
N LYS A 41 -3.01 15.07 8.37
CA LYS A 41 -2.64 16.43 8.78
C LYS A 41 -3.30 17.53 7.94
N ASP A 42 -3.40 17.34 6.63
CA ASP A 42 -3.71 18.45 5.71
C ASP A 42 -5.09 18.34 5.07
N TRP A 43 -5.61 17.11 4.90
CA TRP A 43 -6.88 16.89 4.19
C TRP A 43 -8.04 16.56 5.12
N GLY A 44 -7.80 16.46 6.44
CA GLY A 44 -8.84 16.15 7.41
C GLY A 44 -9.48 14.77 7.21
N MET A 45 -8.77 13.81 6.61
CA MET A 45 -9.26 12.46 6.31
C MET A 45 -9.10 11.50 7.50
N SER A 46 -9.29 12.03 8.71
CA SER A 46 -9.33 11.26 9.95
C SER A 46 -10.61 11.57 10.71
N GLU A 47 -11.45 10.56 10.94
CA GLU A 47 -12.68 10.72 11.72
C GLU A 47 -12.37 11.11 13.18
N LYS A 48 -11.24 10.64 13.73
CA LYS A 48 -10.82 10.92 15.11
C LYS A 48 -10.34 12.35 15.30
N LEU A 49 -9.63 12.90 14.32
CA LEU A 49 -9.12 14.27 14.38
C LEU A 49 -10.12 15.29 13.84
N GLY A 50 -11.11 14.82 13.06
CA GLY A 50 -12.12 15.64 12.41
C GLY A 50 -11.58 16.42 11.21
N LEU A 51 -12.45 17.26 10.64
CA LEU A 51 -12.15 18.11 9.49
C LEU A 51 -11.30 19.32 9.89
N ARG A 52 -10.03 19.09 10.23
CA ARG A 52 -9.07 20.15 10.55
C ARG A 52 -7.79 20.00 9.75
N THR A 53 -7.20 21.13 9.39
CA THR A 53 -5.88 21.19 8.76
C THR A 53 -4.86 21.62 9.78
N MET A 54 -3.77 20.87 9.89
CA MET A 54 -2.64 21.09 10.78
C MET A 54 -1.56 21.79 9.94
N ALA A 55 -1.91 22.94 9.38
CA ALA A 55 -1.01 23.67 8.49
C ALA A 55 0.23 24.12 9.28
N GLU A 56 1.42 23.81 8.77
CA GLU A 56 2.65 24.43 9.26
C GLU A 56 2.55 25.94 8.99
N ASN A 57 2.37 26.74 10.03
CA ASN A 57 2.43 28.19 9.90
C ASN A 57 3.89 28.58 9.59
N PRO A 58 4.22 29.03 8.36
CA PRO A 58 5.62 29.26 7.97
C PRO A 58 6.28 30.41 8.75
N ARG A 59 5.47 31.23 9.45
CA ARG A 59 5.92 32.36 10.27
C ARG A 59 6.08 32.03 11.75
N SER A 60 5.70 30.83 12.19
CA SER A 60 5.91 30.45 13.59
C SER A 60 7.32 29.91 13.76
N LEU A 61 8.21 30.71 14.36
CA LEU A 61 9.57 30.30 14.74
C LEU A 61 9.58 29.11 15.73
N HIS A 62 8.43 28.85 16.35
CA HIS A 62 8.11 27.62 17.05
C HIS A 62 6.98 26.97 16.25
N GLY A 63 7.29 26.10 15.30
CA GLY A 63 6.26 25.34 14.58
C GLY A 63 5.25 24.81 15.61
N GLU A 64 3.94 24.96 15.35
CA GLU A 64 2.90 24.59 16.31
C GLU A 64 3.14 23.15 16.76
N THR A 65 3.77 23.02 17.94
CA THR A 65 4.09 21.73 18.51
C THR A 65 2.77 21.17 18.96
N LEU A 66 2.30 20.15 18.23
CA LEU A 66 1.13 19.40 18.63
C LEU A 66 1.31 18.97 20.08
N GLY A 67 0.27 19.19 20.89
CA GLY A 67 0.27 18.63 22.23
C GLY A 67 0.54 17.12 22.15
N PRO A 68 1.25 16.51 23.12
CA PRO A 68 1.66 15.11 23.06
C PRO A 68 0.52 14.14 22.68
N SER A 69 -0.68 14.38 23.23
CA SER A 69 -1.89 13.59 22.92
C SER A 69 -2.34 13.72 21.45
N THR A 70 -2.18 14.90 20.84
CA THR A 70 -2.51 15.09 19.41
C THR A 70 -1.47 14.44 18.51
N SER A 71 -0.18 14.52 18.85
CA SER A 71 0.88 13.83 18.09
C SER A 71 0.66 12.33 18.08
N GLU A 72 0.39 11.74 19.25
CA GLU A 72 0.10 10.31 19.38
C GLU A 72 -1.16 9.91 18.57
N MET A 73 -2.19 10.75 18.56
CA MET A 73 -3.39 10.49 17.77
C MET A 73 -3.12 10.52 16.26
N VAL A 74 -2.29 11.46 15.79
CA VAL A 74 -1.85 11.55 14.38
C VAL A 74 -1.06 10.30 14.00
N ASP A 75 -0.07 9.91 14.79
CA ASP A 75 0.77 8.74 14.52
C ASP A 75 -0.04 7.45 14.45
N ASN A 76 -0.99 7.29 15.39
CA ASN A 76 -1.91 6.15 15.40
C ASN A 76 -2.79 6.10 14.15
N GLU A 77 -3.24 7.25 13.66
CA GLU A 77 -4.08 7.30 12.48
C GLU A 77 -3.31 7.01 11.19
N ILE A 78 -2.09 7.54 11.07
CA ILE A 78 -1.18 7.21 9.96
C ILE A 78 -0.92 5.70 9.94
N LYS A 79 -0.60 5.12 11.10
CA LYS A 79 -0.40 3.67 11.24
C LYS A 79 -1.63 2.87 10.83
N ARG A 80 -2.83 3.30 11.22
CA ARG A 80 -4.09 2.65 10.85
C ARG A 80 -4.27 2.64 9.33
N ILE A 81 -4.14 3.79 8.68
CA ILE A 81 -4.33 3.92 7.21
C ILE A 81 -3.35 3.02 6.45
N LEU A 82 -2.07 3.03 6.83
CA LEU A 82 -1.04 2.19 6.20
C LEU A 82 -1.32 0.70 6.42
N SER A 83 -1.73 0.31 7.63
CA SER A 83 -2.03 -1.08 7.97
C SER A 83 -3.24 -1.62 7.22
N GLU A 84 -4.30 -0.82 7.09
CA GLU A 84 -5.48 -1.17 6.31
C GLU A 84 -5.14 -1.30 4.82
N SER A 85 -4.33 -0.38 4.28
CA SER A 85 -3.86 -0.46 2.90
C SER A 85 -3.03 -1.71 2.63
N TYR A 86 -2.13 -2.05 3.55
CA TYR A 86 -1.34 -3.26 3.50
C TYR A 86 -2.23 -4.53 3.51
N GLU A 87 -3.21 -4.58 4.41
CA GLU A 87 -4.10 -5.74 4.51
C GLU A 87 -5.00 -5.89 3.27
N ARG A 88 -5.53 -4.79 2.71
CA ARG A 88 -6.26 -4.84 1.43
C ARG A 88 -5.39 -5.39 0.30
N ALA A 89 -4.15 -4.91 0.19
CA ALA A 89 -3.22 -5.41 -0.81
C ALA A 89 -2.95 -6.91 -0.65
N ARG A 90 -2.74 -7.38 0.59
CA ARG A 90 -2.58 -8.82 0.89
C ARG A 90 -3.82 -9.63 0.52
N GLN A 91 -5.01 -9.14 0.82
CA GLN A 91 -6.26 -9.83 0.50
C GLN A 91 -6.46 -9.98 -1.01
N ILE A 92 -6.20 -8.92 -1.78
CA ILE A 92 -6.25 -8.95 -3.25
C ILE A 92 -5.24 -9.98 -3.80
N LEU A 93 -4.00 -9.96 -3.32
CA LEU A 93 -2.97 -10.90 -3.76
C LEU A 93 -3.31 -12.36 -3.40
N LYS A 94 -3.90 -12.60 -2.23
CA LYS A 94 -4.40 -13.93 -1.86
C LYS A 94 -5.55 -14.39 -2.75
N LEU A 95 -6.50 -13.50 -3.04
CA LEU A 95 -7.65 -13.80 -3.91
C LEU A 95 -7.21 -14.17 -5.34
N HIS A 96 -6.13 -13.55 -5.82
CA HIS A 96 -5.55 -13.73 -7.14
C HIS A 96 -4.21 -14.49 -7.12
N ALA A 97 -4.01 -15.37 -6.14
CA ALA A 97 -2.72 -16.05 -5.95
C ALA A 97 -2.29 -16.90 -7.15
N LYS A 98 -3.24 -17.51 -7.88
CA LYS A 98 -2.96 -18.31 -9.08
C LYS A 98 -2.46 -17.43 -10.21
N GLU A 99 -3.13 -16.31 -10.43
CA GLU A 99 -2.82 -15.32 -11.45
C GLU A 99 -1.47 -14.64 -11.15
N HIS A 100 -1.23 -14.27 -9.89
CA HIS A 100 0.05 -13.72 -9.43
C HIS A 100 1.23 -14.68 -9.71
N LYS A 101 1.07 -15.96 -9.38
CA LYS A 101 2.08 -16.99 -9.66
C LYS A 101 2.32 -17.16 -11.16
N ALA A 102 1.26 -17.18 -11.97
CA ALA A 102 1.38 -17.32 -13.43
C ALA A 102 2.14 -16.15 -14.05
N LEU A 103 1.89 -14.92 -13.61
CA LEU A 103 2.64 -13.74 -14.04
C LEU A 103 4.12 -13.82 -13.66
N ALA A 104 4.42 -14.26 -12.43
CA ALA A 104 5.80 -14.44 -12.00
C ALA A 104 6.54 -15.51 -12.84
N GLU A 105 5.90 -16.65 -13.11
CA GLU A 105 6.46 -17.71 -13.96
C GLU A 105 6.67 -17.24 -15.41
N ALA A 106 5.73 -16.45 -15.95
CA ALA A 106 5.85 -15.88 -17.28
C ALA A 106 7.01 -14.87 -17.37
N LEU A 107 7.17 -13.98 -16.38
CA LEU A 107 8.30 -13.05 -16.31
C LEU A 107 9.64 -13.80 -16.20
N MET A 108 9.70 -14.90 -15.44
CA MET A 108 10.91 -15.73 -15.38
C MET A 108 11.26 -16.37 -16.72
N LYS A 109 10.26 -16.65 -17.57
CA LYS A 109 10.46 -17.29 -18.87
C LYS A 109 10.78 -16.29 -19.99
N TYR A 110 10.15 -15.11 -19.97
CA TYR A 110 10.17 -14.15 -21.07
C TYR A 110 10.88 -12.83 -20.74
N GLU A 111 11.34 -12.65 -19.49
CA GLU A 111 12.03 -11.47 -18.92
C GLU A 111 11.20 -10.18 -18.87
N THR A 112 10.34 -9.95 -19.87
CA THR A 112 9.44 -8.81 -19.98
C THR A 112 8.07 -9.29 -20.44
N LEU A 113 7.02 -8.57 -20.05
CA LEU A 113 5.64 -8.79 -20.49
C LEU A 113 5.05 -7.44 -20.86
N ASP A 114 4.34 -7.37 -21.98
CA ASP A 114 3.56 -6.18 -22.32
C ASP A 114 2.14 -6.24 -21.73
N ALA A 115 1.32 -5.23 -22.02
CA ALA A 115 -0.03 -5.15 -21.48
C ALA A 115 -0.96 -6.23 -22.05
N GLU A 116 -0.75 -6.63 -23.30
CA GLU A 116 -1.49 -7.67 -24.00
C GLU A 116 -1.17 -9.06 -23.41
N ASP A 117 0.11 -9.34 -23.14
CA ASP A 117 0.59 -10.55 -22.49
C ASP A 117 -0.03 -10.73 -21.10
N ILE A 118 0.02 -9.66 -20.29
CA ILE A 118 -0.57 -9.67 -18.94
C ILE A 118 -2.08 -9.98 -19.03
N LYS A 119 -2.80 -9.32 -19.94
CA LYS A 119 -4.23 -9.57 -20.13
C LYS A 119 -4.52 -11.02 -20.53
N ALA A 120 -3.70 -11.60 -21.43
CA ALA A 120 -3.85 -12.98 -21.85
C ALA A 120 -3.67 -13.95 -20.67
N ILE A 121 -2.61 -13.79 -19.87
CA ILE A 121 -2.33 -14.61 -18.69
C ILE A 121 -3.46 -14.51 -17.65
N MET A 122 -3.95 -13.29 -17.43
CA MET A 122 -5.06 -13.05 -16.50
C MET A 122 -6.37 -13.67 -16.99
N ALA A 123 -6.69 -13.54 -18.28
CA ALA A 123 -7.94 -14.06 -18.87
C ALA A 123 -7.99 -15.59 -18.83
N ASP A 124 -6.90 -16.26 -19.18
CA ASP A 124 -6.82 -17.73 -19.32
C ASP A 124 -7.10 -18.45 -17.98
N LYS A 125 -6.69 -17.85 -16.85
CA LYS A 125 -6.97 -18.35 -15.50
C LYS A 125 -8.31 -17.91 -14.92
N THR A 126 -8.91 -16.84 -15.43
CA THR A 126 -10.26 -16.42 -15.01
C THR A 126 -11.34 -17.31 -15.65
N SER A 127 -11.11 -17.83 -16.86
CA SER A 127 -12.01 -18.80 -17.52
C SER A 127 -12.14 -20.14 -16.79
N ASP A 128 -11.13 -20.53 -16.03
CA ASP A 128 -11.14 -21.77 -15.23
C ASP A 128 -12.06 -21.65 -14.00
N LYS A 129 -12.31 -20.43 -13.52
CA LYS A 129 -13.24 -20.14 -12.40
C LYS A 129 -14.72 -20.12 -12.80
N ARG A 130 -15.07 -20.11 -14.10
CA ARG A 130 -16.47 -20.07 -14.59
C ARG A 130 -17.02 -21.44 -15.06
N LYS A 131 -16.28 -22.53 -14.85
CA LYS A 131 -16.68 -23.90 -15.26
C LYS A 131 -17.20 -24.80 -14.14
N HIS A 132 -17.52 -24.24 -12.96
CA HIS A 132 -18.18 -24.96 -11.87
C HIS A 132 -19.38 -24.17 -11.36
#